data_AF-E6QDS3-F1
#
_entry.id   AF-E6QDS3-F1
#
_cell.length_a   1.000
_cell.length_b   1.000
_cell.length_c   1.000
_cell.angle_alpha   90.00
_cell.angle_beta   90.00
_cell.angle_gamma   90.00
#
_symmetry.space_group_name_H-M   'P 1'
#
loop_
_entity.id
_entity.type
_entity.pdbx_description
1 polymer ?
#
loop_
_entity_poly.entity_id
_entity_poly.type
_entity_poly.pdbx_seq_one_letter_code
_entity_poly.pdbx_strand_id
1 'polypeptide(L)' 'MKEAQDLGTHAFCISLDPRGGEYLPLVFGPGHYLVLPHLDSLPARLPEIYLRLRGHSA' A
#
# COMPACT_ATOMS: atom_id res chain seq x y z
N MET A 1 8.76 -5.82 6.42
CA MET A 1 7.40 -6.39 6.47
C MET A 1 7.24 -7.45 7.55
N LYS A 2 8.20 -8.36 7.72
CA LYS A 2 8.13 -9.41 8.76
C LYS A 2 7.82 -8.88 10.17
N GLU A 3 8.57 -7.90 10.67
CA GLU A 3 8.31 -7.32 12.00
C GLU A 3 6.90 -6.73 12.15
N ALA A 4 6.41 -6.00 11.13
CA ALA A 4 5.04 -5.46 11.14
C ALA A 4 3.98 -6.57 11.13
N GLN A 5 4.21 -7.65 10.37
CA GLN A 5 3.35 -8.83 10.36
C GLN A 5 3.35 -9.55 11.71
N ASP A 6 4.52 -9.70 12.33
CA ASP A 6 4.67 -10.32 13.65
C ASP A 6 3.90 -9.53 14.74
N LEU A 7 3.74 -8.22 14.54
CA LEU A 7 2.95 -7.32 15.39
C LEU A 7 1.47 -7.21 14.98
N GLY A 8 1.00 -8.00 14.01
CA GLY A 8 -0.37 -7.91 13.48
C GLY A 8 -0.69 -6.56 12.82
N THR A 9 0.34 -5.80 12.42
CA THR A 9 0.20 -4.48 11.81
C THR A 9 0.17 -4.59 10.30
N HIS A 10 -0.92 -4.10 9.69
CA HIS A 10 -1.08 -4.08 8.24
C HIS A 10 -0.25 -2.94 7.63
N ALA A 11 0.83 -3.29 6.94
CA ALA A 11 1.64 -2.34 6.19
C ALA A 11 1.04 -2.08 4.79
N PHE A 12 1.07 -0.83 4.35
CA PHE A 12 0.69 -0.42 3.01
C PHE A 12 1.66 0.66 2.52
N CYS A 13 2.17 0.51 1.30
CA CYS A 13 3.11 1.47 0.71
C CYS A 13 2.41 2.45 -0.22
N ILE A 14 2.70 3.74 -0.10
CA ILE A 14 2.36 4.73 -1.12
C ILE A 14 3.67 5.27 -1.66
N SER A 15 3.91 5.11 -2.95
CA SER A 15 5.15 5.52 -3.61
C SER A 15 4.87 6.52 -4.72
N LEU A 16 5.75 7.52 -4.87
CA LEU A 16 5.78 8.43 -6.01
C LEU A 16 6.74 7.97 -7.10
N ASP A 17 7.44 6.87 -6.87
CA ASP A 17 8.38 6.30 -7.82
C ASP A 17 7.59 5.63 -8.97
N PRO A 18 7.71 6.13 -10.22
CA PRO A 18 7.04 5.52 -11.37
C PRO A 18 7.43 4.05 -11.58
N ARG A 19 8.60 3.63 -11.08
CA ARG A 19 9.10 2.25 -11.15
C ARG A 19 8.66 1.39 -9.98
N GLY A 20 7.90 1.94 -9.03
CA GLY A 20 7.43 1.24 -7.84
C GLY A 20 6.71 -0.09 -8.16
N GLY A 21 6.03 -0.17 -9.30
CA GLY A 21 5.36 -1.39 -9.74
C GLY A 21 6.29 -2.58 -9.97
N GLU A 22 7.59 -2.35 -10.19
CA GLU A 22 8.58 -3.41 -10.46
C GLU A 22 8.97 -4.18 -9.19
N TYR A 23 8.96 -3.53 -8.02
CA TYR A 23 9.53 -4.10 -6.79
C TYR A 23 8.57 -4.11 -5.59
N LEU A 24 7.60 -3.21 -5.53
CA LEU A 24 6.67 -3.15 -4.41
C LEU A 24 5.84 -4.42 -4.21
N PRO A 25 5.42 -5.18 -5.25
CA PRO A 25 4.79 -6.48 -5.06
C PRO A 25 5.67 -7.49 -4.31
N LEU A 26 6.99 -7.44 -4.50
CA LEU A 26 7.94 -8.35 -3.84
C LEU A 26 8.16 -7.97 -2.37
N VAL A 27 8.08 -6.67 -2.05
CA VAL A 27 8.34 -6.16 -0.70
C VAL A 27 7.08 -6.16 0.17
N PHE A 28 5.96 -5.64 -0.36
CA PHE A 28 4.71 -5.43 0.38
C PHE A 28 3.66 -6.49 0.09
N GLY A 29 3.82 -7.26 -0.99
CA GLY A 29 2.79 -8.18 -1.48
C GLY A 29 1.81 -7.50 -2.45
N PRO A 30 1.10 -8.29 -3.26
CA PRO A 30 0.11 -7.78 -4.20
C PRO A 30 -1.02 -7.07 -3.46
N GLY A 31 -1.43 -5.89 -3.93
CA GLY A 31 -2.55 -5.12 -3.35
C GLY A 31 -2.21 -4.28 -2.12
N HIS A 32 -1.02 -4.43 -1.53
CA HIS A 32 -0.56 -3.67 -0.36
C HIS A 32 0.30 -2.44 -0.72
N TYR A 33 0.11 -1.90 -1.92
CA TYR A 33 0.80 -0.70 -2.35
C TYR A 33 -0.03 0.13 -3.34
N LEU A 34 0.39 1.38 -3.52
CA LEU A 34 -0.12 2.31 -4.51
C LEU A 34 1.03 3.14 -5.06
N VAL A 35 1.19 3.14 -6.39
CA VAL A 35 2.08 4.07 -7.09
C VAL A 35 1.25 5.26 -7.55
N LEU A 36 1.60 6.46 -7.08
CA LEU A 36 0.93 7.71 -7.44
C LEU A 36 1.89 8.58 -8.26
N PRO A 37 1.42 9.21 -9.35
CA PRO A 37 2.24 10.17 -10.07
C PRO A 37 2.43 11.48 -9.29
N HIS A 38 1.43 11.90 -8.51
CA HIS A 38 1.42 13.17 -7.78
C HIS A 38 0.71 13.04 -6.43
N LEU A 39 1.24 13.67 -5.38
CA LEU A 39 0.66 13.65 -4.03
C LEU A 39 -0.73 14.30 -3.96
N ASP A 40 -1.03 15.26 -4.82
CA ASP A 40 -2.31 15.96 -4.84
C ASP A 40 -3.49 15.01 -5.15
N SER A 41 -3.20 13.84 -5.74
CA SER A 41 -4.20 12.79 -5.99
C SER A 41 -4.51 11.92 -4.77
N LEU A 42 -3.69 12.01 -3.71
CA LEU A 42 -3.83 11.17 -2.52
C LEU A 42 -5.17 11.36 -1.80
N PRO A 43 -5.67 12.58 -1.53
CA PRO A 43 -6.94 12.76 -0.83
C PRO A 43 -8.11 12.05 -1.51
N ALA A 44 -8.15 12.07 -2.85
CA ALA A 44 -9.18 11.37 -3.62
C ALA A 44 -9.05 9.84 -3.57
N ARG A 45 -7.84 9.32 -3.34
CA ARG A 45 -7.52 7.89 -3.24
C ARG A 45 -7.61 7.33 -1.81
N LEU A 46 -7.62 8.18 -0.78
CA LEU A 46 -7.71 7.74 0.62
C LEU A 46 -8.87 6.76 0.89
N PRO A 47 -10.09 6.94 0.36
CA PRO A 47 -11.17 5.97 0.57
C PRO A 47 -10.83 4.57 0.02
N GLU A 48 -10.23 4.51 -1.17
CA GLU A 48 -9.78 3.26 -1.80
C GLU A 48 -8.70 2.57 -0.96
N ILE A 49 -7.71 3.33 -0.47
CA ILE A 49 -6.64 2.83 0.38
C ILE A 49 -7.20 2.28 1.70
N TYR A 50 -8.14 2.99 2.31
CA TYR A 50 -8.77 2.57 3.57
C TYR A 50 -9.52 1.23 3.42
N LEU A 51 -10.26 1.05 2.32
CA LEU A 51 -10.95 -0.20 2.04
C LEU A 51 -9.97 -1.36 1.88
N ARG A 52 -8.83 -1.14 1.21
CA ARG A 52 -7.77 -2.16 1.08
C ARG A 52 -7.15 -2.53 2.42
N LEU A 53 -6.94 -1.56 3.31
CA LEU A 53 -6.41 -1.81 4.66
C LEU A 53 -7.38 -2.61 5.54
N ARG A 54 -8.69 -2.41 5.35
CA ARG A 54 -9.77 -3.05 6.13
C ARG A 54 -10.21 -4.42 5.59
N GLY A 55 -10.04 -4.66 4.29
CA GLY A 55 -10.52 -5.88 3.61
C GLY A 55 -9.82 -7.19 3.97
N HIS A 56 -8.75 -7.13 4.79
CA HIS A 56 -7.99 -8.30 5.23
C HIS A 56 -8.34 -8.79 6.65
N SER A 57 -9.43 -8.30 7.26
CA SER A 57 -10.04 -8.93 8.44
C SER A 57 -11.10 -9.94 8.02
N ALA A 58 -10.67 -11.12 7.56
CA ALA A 58 -11.47 -12.33 7.49
C ALA A 58 -10.60 -13.54 7.87
#